data_AF-A0AAE6ZY84-F1
#
_entry.id   AF-A0AAE6ZY84-F1
#
_cell.length_a   1.000
_cell.length_b   1.000
_cell.length_c   1.000
_cell.angle_alpha   90.00
_cell.angle_beta   90.00
_cell.angle_gamma   90.00
#
_symmetry.space_group_name_H-M   'P 1'
#
loop_
_entity.id
_entity.type
_entity.pdbx_description
1 polymer ?
#
loop_
_entity_poly.entity_id
_entity_poly.type
_entity_poly.pdbx_seq_one_letter_code
_entity_poly.pdbx_strand_id
1 'polypeptide(L)' 'MESPTHDLKGLFDQLGLDSSPKAIDDFIASHSPLPQDKKLIDAEFWTSQQAGFLKEQLREDADWARVVDDLNLRMHQVH' A
#
# COMPACT_ATOMS: atom_id res chain seq x y z
N MET A 1 13.70 4.73 22.60
CA MET A 1 14.02 4.72 21.17
C MET A 1 12.69 4.84 20.46
N GLU A 2 12.43 5.95 19.78
CA GLU A 2 11.23 6.11 18.98
C GLU A 2 11.44 5.25 17.74
N SER A 3 10.78 4.10 17.67
CA SER A 3 10.74 3.31 16.44
C SER A 3 10.16 4.22 15.36
N PRO A 4 10.77 4.37 14.17
CA PRO A 4 10.11 5.05 13.07
C PRO A 4 8.78 4.32 12.86
N THR A 5 7.66 5.00 13.12
CA THR A 5 6.36 4.46 12.78
C THR A 5 6.29 4.49 11.27
N HIS A 6 6.40 3.32 10.66
CA HIS A 6 6.08 3.18 9.26
C HIS A 6 4.58 3.47 9.13
N ASP A 7 4.26 4.48 8.32
CA ASP A 7 2.90 4.97 8.09
C ASP A 7 2.65 5.02 6.57
N LEU A 8 1.37 5.07 6.15
CA LEU A 8 0.99 5.11 4.73
C LEU A 8 1.69 6.23 3.94
N LYS A 9 1.92 7.38 4.59
CA LYS A 9 2.70 8.48 4.02
C LYS A 9 4.08 7.99 3.55
N GLY A 10 4.83 7.33 4.43
CA GLY A 10 6.17 6.85 4.10
C GLY A 10 6.15 5.76 3.04
N LEU A 11 5.11 4.91 3.06
CA LEU A 11 4.94 3.87 2.03
C LEU A 11 4.74 4.51 0.65
N PHE A 12 3.87 5.52 0.54
CA PHE A 12 3.63 6.23 -0.72
C PHE A 12 4.89 6.96 -1.22
N ASP A 13 5.65 7.57 -0.31
CA ASP A 13 6.94 8.19 -0.64
C ASP A 13 7.91 7.17 -1.27
N GLN A 14 8.02 5.99 -0.67
CA GLN A 14 8.86 4.89 -1.16
C GLN A 14 8.37 4.30 -2.48
N LEU A 15 7.06 4.34 -2.74
CA LEU A 15 6.45 3.94 -4.02
C LEU A 15 6.57 5.03 -5.09
N GLY A 16 7.08 6.21 -4.76
CA GLY A 16 7.13 7.37 -5.67
C GLY A 16 5.75 7.97 -5.97
N LEU A 17 4.79 7.78 -5.06
CA LEU A 17 3.45 8.36 -5.13
C LEU A 17 3.34 9.61 -4.25
N ASP A 18 2.31 10.41 -4.51
CA ASP A 18 2.01 11.57 -3.67
C ASP A 18 1.60 11.11 -2.26
N SER A 19 2.43 11.46 -1.27
CA SER A 19 2.26 11.05 0.12
C SER A 19 1.40 12.01 0.94
N SER A 20 0.71 12.97 0.31
CA SER A 20 -0.24 13.83 1.01
C SER A 20 -1.48 13.04 1.46
N PRO A 21 -2.08 13.36 2.63
CA PRO A 21 -3.25 12.65 3.13
C PRO A 21 -4.41 12.61 2.13
N LYS A 22 -4.61 13.71 1.38
CA LYS A 22 -5.65 13.78 0.35
C LYS A 22 -5.35 12.85 -0.83
N ALA A 23 -4.11 12.79 -1.31
CA ALA A 23 -3.78 11.93 -2.44
C ALA A 23 -3.87 10.44 -2.08
N ILE A 24 -3.48 10.07 -0.86
CA ILE A 24 -3.61 8.70 -0.36
C ILE A 24 -5.09 8.28 -0.32
N ASP A 25 -5.96 9.13 0.24
CA ASP A 25 -7.40 8.85 0.32
C ASP A 25 -8.03 8.76 -1.07
N ASP A 26 -7.69 9.68 -1.97
CA ASP A 26 -8.16 9.71 -3.36
C ASP A 26 -7.70 8.48 -4.16
N PHE A 27 -6.46 8.04 -3.95
CA PHE A 27 -5.91 6.83 -4.54
C PHE A 27 -6.67 5.58 -4.05
N ILE A 28 -6.88 5.46 -2.74
CA ILE A 28 -7.65 4.34 -2.18
C ILE A 28 -9.09 4.37 -2.72
N ALA A 29 -9.76 5.53 -2.71
CA ALA A 29 -11.13 5.65 -3.18
C ALA A 29 -11.28 5.37 -4.69
N SER A 30 -10.28 5.70 -5.49
CA SER A 30 -10.31 5.49 -6.94
C SER A 30 -10.00 4.06 -7.36
N HIS A 31 -9.23 3.32 -6.55
CA HIS A 31 -8.80 1.95 -6.86
C HIS A 31 -9.50 0.87 -6.03
N SER A 32 -10.16 1.25 -4.94
CA SER A 32 -11.05 0.39 -4.14
C SER A 32 -12.46 0.32 -4.75
N PRO A 33 -13.18 -0.81 -4.62
CA PRO A 33 -12.72 -2.07 -4.04
C PRO A 33 -11.94 -2.91 -5.05
N LEU A 34 -10.77 -3.38 -4.62
CA LEU A 34 -10.06 -4.47 -5.27
C LEU A 34 -10.88 -5.77 -5.11
N PRO A 35 -11.04 -6.58 -6.18
CA PRO A 35 -11.71 -7.88 -6.08
C PRO A 35 -11.03 -8.75 -5.04
N GLN A 36 -11.80 -9.51 -4.24
CA GLN A 36 -11.26 -10.34 -3.15
C GLN A 36 -10.20 -11.38 -3.59
N ASP A 37 -10.24 -11.82 -4.86
CA ASP A 37 -9.27 -12.75 -5.42
C ASP A 37 -7.99 -12.06 -5.92
N LYS A 38 -8.00 -10.72 -6.04
CA LYS A 38 -6.91 -9.93 -6.60
C LYS A 38 -5.99 -9.43 -5.49
N LYS A 39 -4.76 -9.93 -5.45
CA LYS A 39 -3.75 -9.47 -4.48
C LYS A 39 -3.37 -8.02 -4.75
N LEU A 40 -3.05 -7.27 -3.69
CA LEU A 40 -2.55 -5.89 -3.80
C LEU A 40 -1.39 -5.78 -4.80
N ILE A 41 -0.43 -6.70 -4.76
CA ILE A 41 0.76 -6.69 -5.63
C ILE A 41 0.47 -7.03 -7.09
N ASP A 42 -0.66 -7.68 -7.37
CA ASP A 42 -1.09 -8.05 -8.73
C ASP A 42 -2.03 -6.98 -9.32
N ALA A 43 -2.20 -5.85 -8.63
CA ALA A 43 -3.03 -4.76 -9.12
C ALA A 43 -2.37 -4.01 -10.29
N GLU A 44 -3.17 -3.74 -11.32
CA GLU A 44 -2.71 -3.16 -12.58
C GLU A 44 -2.31 -1.68 -12.48
N PHE A 45 -2.65 -1.02 -11.37
CA PHE A 45 -2.25 0.35 -11.11
C PHE A 45 -0.81 0.49 -10.61
N TRP A 46 -0.15 -0.63 -10.27
CA TRP A 46 1.26 -0.64 -9.91
C TRP A 46 2.16 -0.82 -11.12
N THR A 47 3.28 -0.10 -11.12
CA THR A 47 4.41 -0.43 -11.99
C THR A 47 5.15 -1.68 -11.50
N SER A 48 5.94 -2.32 -12.37
CA SER A 48 6.73 -3.51 -11.99
C SER A 48 7.67 -3.28 -10.80
N GLN A 49 8.17 -2.05 -10.63
CA GLN A 49 9.00 -1.68 -9.47
C GLN A 49 8.18 -1.57 -8.19
N GLN A 50 7.03 -0.89 -8.23
CA GLN A 50 6.13 -0.76 -7.07
C GLN A 50 5.60 -2.11 -6.62
N ALA A 51 5.12 -2.94 -7.55
CA ALA A 51 4.66 -4.29 -7.27
C ALA A 51 5.78 -5.17 -6.69
N GLY A 52 7.00 -5.04 -7.23
CA GLY A 52 8.19 -5.72 -6.70
C GLY A 52 8.47 -5.35 -5.24
N PHE A 53 8.51 -4.05 -4.94
CA PHE A 53 8.71 -3.57 -3.58
C PHE A 53 7.61 -4.05 -2.63
N LEU A 54 6.33 -3.89 -2.99
CA LEU A 54 5.20 -4.35 -2.18
C LEU A 54 5.25 -5.87 -1.94
N LYS A 55 5.70 -6.66 -2.93
CA LYS A 55 5.87 -8.11 -2.80
C LYS A 55 6.96 -8.47 -1.80
N GLU A 56 8.03 -7.69 -1.72
CA GLU A 56 9.06 -7.87 -0.68
C GLU A 56 8.53 -7.48 0.69
N GLN A 57 7.73 -6.41 0.76
CA GLN A 57 7.15 -5.91 2.01
C GLN A 57 5.97 -6.74 2.53
N LEU A 58 5.34 -7.58 1.72
CA LEU A 58 4.30 -8.52 2.18
C LEU A 58 4.86 -9.66 3.05
N ARG A 59 6.19 -9.79 3.19
CA ARG A 59 6.79 -10.81 4.07
C ARG A 59 6.59 -10.40 5.53
N GLU A 60 6.32 -11.36 6.41
CA GLU A 60 6.01 -11.10 7.83
C GLU A 60 7.13 -10.36 8.59
N ASP A 61 8.39 -10.52 8.18
CA ASP A 61 9.57 -9.88 8.77
C ASP A 61 9.94 -8.54 8.10
N ALA A 62 9.16 -8.10 7.12
CA ALA A 62 9.49 -6.89 6.39
C ALA A 62 9.16 -5.62 7.19
N ASP A 63 10.01 -4.62 7.00
CA ASP A 63 9.96 -3.34 7.72
C ASP A 63 8.62 -2.59 7.54
N TRP A 64 7.99 -2.78 6.36
CA TRP A 64 6.70 -2.17 6.01
C TRP A 64 5.52 -3.13 6.06
N ALA A 65 5.68 -4.37 6.55
CA ALA A 65 4.65 -5.41 6.42
C ALA A 65 3.30 -4.98 6.97
N ARG A 66 3.30 -4.34 8.14
CA ARG A 66 2.08 -3.81 8.78
C ARG A 66 1.37 -2.74 7.94
N VAL A 67 2.13 -1.84 7.31
CA VAL A 67 1.56 -0.73 6.52
C VAL A 67 1.02 -1.23 5.19
N VAL A 68 1.72 -2.19 4.57
CA VAL A 68 1.26 -2.84 3.35
C VAL A 68 0.01 -3.68 3.59
N ASP A 69 -0.08 -4.35 4.75
CA ASP A 69 -1.30 -5.04 5.18
C ASP A 69 -2.47 -4.07 5.38
N ASP A 70 -2.26 -2.94 6.06
CA ASP A 70 -3.27 -1.90 6.24
C ASP A 70 -3.77 -1.34 4.88
N LEU A 71 -2.84 -1.05 3.95
CA LEU A 71 -3.19 -0.64 2.59
C LEU A 71 -4.01 -1.73 1.87
N ASN A 72 -3.59 -2.99 1.97
CA ASN A 72 -4.30 -4.11 1.37
C ASN A 72 -5.73 -4.22 1.92
N LEU A 73 -5.92 -4.10 3.23
CA LEU A 73 -7.25 -4.14 3.84
C LEU A 73 -8.14 -3.00 3.35
N ARG A 74 -7.64 -1.76 3.36
CA ARG A 74 -8.40 -0.58 2.87
C ARG A 74 -8.81 -0.71 1.41
N MET A 75 -7.94 -1.28 0.59
CA MET A 75 -8.21 -1.51 -0.82
C MET A 75 -9.29 -2.56 -1.08
N HIS A 76 -9.47 -3.53 -0.18
CA HIS A 76 -10.51 -4.55 -0.30
C HIS A 76 -11.80 -4.19 0.45
N GLN A 77 -11.77 -3.15 1.30
CA GLN A 77 -12.95 -2.66 2.00
C GLN A 77 -13.85 -1.88 1.05
N VAL A 78 -15.13 -2.23 1.05
CA VAL A 78 -16.18 -1.44 0.40
C VAL A 78 -16.51 -0.29 1.35
N HIS A 79 -16.27 0.96 0.92
CA HIS A 79 -16.66 2.17 1.65
C HIS A 79 -18.17 2.43 1.61
#